data_AF-F2IGN9-F1
#
_entry.id   AF-F2IGN9-F1
#
_cell.length_a   1.000
_cell.length_b   1.000
_cell.length_c   1.000
_cell.angle_alpha   90.00
_cell.angle_beta   90.00
_cell.angle_gamma   90.00
#
_symmetry.space_group_name_H-M   'P 1'
#
loop_
_entity.id
_entity.type
_entity.pdbx_description
1 polymer ?
#
loop_
_entity_poly.entity_id
_entity_poly.type
_entity_poly.pdbx_seq_one_letter_code
_entity_poly.pdbx_strand_id
1 'polypeptide(L)'
;MPLNFQLMNRLNKLTKYERFFFLAVVVLNLIPILSHRFFPTIDGPAHLYNANLINHMLLNPDFDSFFRFNPEPVPNWIGHILLCFFNWFLPGYLAEKLLLLVYFIGLPYSFRNLIKSAGGEYVLLSYLIFPFTYNYLFSMGFYNFSLGLIGLFILLSFWIKNHETITSSIKKTVILSIFLILIYFSHVLMFSTALLAIACYTFATFLKQWIEGGKFEKVFMIHLKKVLVLLVSSLIPLVLMFFYFANRPDSENPGFLSKSELFSWLIYMNPLICYSFGVEKISTIITNIVLAGLIIGGLIIRVRTRKSSTCGNSIKSVLRINDVWLLMSAIMLLLLFIVPDKNDMASLISMRFAFLFFLFTVIWISTMKHSKRFALICSLLVLVAHVKRVRHLDPVIDSNNAIAMDCEETAKFIKPNSIVAPVNLRNHWSRENFFNYLGMDKPLIILENYEATMDYFPLLWNYEKFPDIQAGGISLAGNSFLSSAPINPQNQKKELDYIFVLGDWDRSNTEQLKTLQLISLHFTLIHKNTNCTLYRRKIPRK
;
A
#
# COMPACT_ATOMS: atom_id res chain seq x y z
N MET A 1 41.34 -9.93 26.79
CA MET A 1 41.52 -9.16 25.52
C MET A 1 41.52 -10.00 24.22
N PRO A 2 41.98 -11.27 24.12
CA PRO A 2 42.03 -12.00 22.84
C PRO A 2 40.67 -12.46 22.29
N LEU A 3 39.68 -12.73 23.17
CA LEU A 3 38.34 -13.18 22.77
C LEU A 3 37.59 -12.13 21.92
N ASN A 4 37.80 -10.83 22.20
CA ASN A 4 37.16 -9.74 21.46
C ASN A 4 37.69 -9.60 20.03
N PHE A 5 38.98 -9.88 19.81
CA PHE A 5 39.63 -9.75 18.51
C PHE A 5 39.25 -10.89 17.56
N GLN A 6 39.25 -12.14 18.05
CA GLN A 6 38.80 -13.28 17.26
C GLN A 6 37.32 -13.18 16.88
N LEU A 7 36.46 -12.71 17.80
CA LEU A 7 35.05 -12.46 17.53
C LEU A 7 34.86 -11.34 16.48
N MET A 8 35.63 -10.25 16.55
CA MET A 8 35.60 -9.18 15.55
C MET A 8 36.07 -9.64 14.17
N ASN A 9 37.10 -10.49 14.09
CA ASN A 9 37.54 -11.09 12.83
C ASN A 9 36.48 -12.04 12.23
N ARG A 10 35.77 -12.80 13.07
CA ARG A 10 34.63 -13.61 12.61
C ARG A 10 33.47 -12.74 12.12
N LEU A 11 33.15 -11.64 12.81
CA LEU A 11 32.12 -10.67 12.37
C LEU A 11 32.48 -10.00 11.04
N ASN A 12 33.75 -9.66 10.82
CA ASN A 12 34.21 -9.10 9.55
C ASN A 12 34.17 -10.14 8.40
N LYS A 13 34.41 -11.44 8.68
CA LYS A 13 34.19 -12.51 7.68
C LYS A 13 32.70 -12.68 7.36
N LEU A 14 31.81 -12.60 8.36
CA LEU A 14 30.36 -12.67 8.17
C LEU A 14 29.81 -11.51 7.32
N THR A 15 30.41 -10.32 7.39
CA THR A 15 30.01 -9.20 6.51
C THR A 15 30.24 -9.48 5.02
N LYS A 16 31.16 -10.39 4.65
CA LYS A 16 31.36 -10.81 3.24
C LYS A 16 30.16 -11.61 2.71
N TYR A 17 29.48 -12.36 3.58
CA TYR A 17 28.32 -13.19 3.25
C TYR A 17 26.97 -12.53 3.57
N GLU A 18 26.97 -11.33 4.16
CA GLU A 18 25.77 -10.62 4.59
C GLU A 18 24.75 -10.42 3.47
N ARG A 19 25.18 -10.23 2.21
CA ARG A 19 24.27 -10.18 1.06
C ARG A 19 23.42 -11.45 0.89
N PHE A 20 23.99 -12.63 1.17
CA PHE A 20 23.29 -13.90 1.09
C PHE A 20 22.35 -14.09 2.29
N PHE A 21 22.74 -13.64 3.48
CA PHE A 21 21.83 -13.60 4.64
C PHE A 21 20.63 -12.69 4.38
N PHE A 22 20.85 -11.51 3.81
CA PHE A 22 19.74 -10.61 3.47
C PHE A 22 18.81 -11.25 2.45
N LEU A 23 19.36 -11.85 1.39
CA LEU A 23 18.58 -12.60 0.40
C LEU A 23 17.78 -13.73 1.08
N ALA A 24 18.41 -14.48 1.98
CA ALA A 24 17.74 -15.54 2.73
C ALA A 24 16.58 -14.98 3.56
N VAL A 25 16.75 -13.86 4.27
CA VAL A 25 15.65 -13.22 5.01
C VAL A 25 14.55 -12.74 4.07
N VAL A 26 14.88 -12.17 2.90
CA VAL A 26 13.87 -11.82 1.88
C VAL A 26 13.09 -13.06 1.45
N VAL A 27 13.77 -14.14 1.08
CA VAL A 27 13.11 -15.40 0.65
C VAL A 27 12.26 -16.00 1.75
N LEU A 28 12.76 -16.06 2.99
CA LEU A 28 11.99 -16.55 4.15
C LEU A 28 10.76 -15.66 4.42
N ASN A 29 10.87 -14.35 4.20
CA ASN A 29 9.77 -13.41 4.34
C ASN A 29 8.68 -13.58 3.27
N LEU A 30 8.92 -14.36 2.21
CA LEU A 30 7.93 -14.70 1.19
C LEU A 30 7.12 -15.94 1.54
N ILE A 31 7.53 -16.72 2.55
CA ILE A 31 6.90 -18.01 2.88
C ILE A 31 5.38 -17.88 3.04
N PRO A 32 4.82 -16.95 3.85
CA PRO A 32 3.36 -16.86 4.01
C PRO A 32 2.59 -16.62 2.71
N ILE A 33 3.20 -15.91 1.76
CA ILE A 33 2.62 -15.59 0.44
C ILE A 33 2.68 -16.80 -0.49
N LEU A 34 3.78 -17.55 -0.43
CA LEU A 34 4.02 -18.70 -1.31
C LEU A 34 3.32 -19.97 -0.82
N SER A 35 3.14 -20.12 0.49
CA SER A 35 2.55 -21.32 1.11
C SER A 35 1.05 -21.48 0.86
N HIS A 36 0.34 -20.40 0.55
CA HIS A 36 -1.12 -20.42 0.35
C HIS A 36 -1.46 -20.20 -1.13
N ARG A 37 -2.65 -20.61 -1.56
CA ARG A 37 -3.13 -20.34 -2.93
C ARG A 37 -3.34 -18.84 -3.11
N PHE A 38 -4.12 -18.25 -2.20
CA PHE A 38 -4.37 -16.82 -2.08
C PHE A 38 -3.65 -16.26 -0.85
N PHE A 39 -3.18 -15.01 -0.95
CA PHE A 39 -2.86 -14.20 0.22
C PHE A 39 -3.94 -13.11 0.31
N PRO A 40 -5.09 -13.41 0.90
CA PRO A 40 -6.25 -12.55 0.80
C PRO A 40 -6.10 -11.30 1.66
N THR A 41 -5.86 -10.18 1.00
CA THR A 41 -6.08 -8.84 1.55
C THR A 41 -7.55 -8.45 1.38
N ILE A 42 -7.96 -7.33 1.96
CA ILE A 42 -9.36 -6.90 1.93
C ILE A 42 -9.76 -6.43 0.54
N ASP A 43 -8.95 -5.55 -0.06
CA ASP A 43 -9.21 -4.96 -1.36
C ASP A 43 -8.60 -5.76 -2.53
N GLY A 44 -7.66 -6.67 -2.25
CA GLY A 44 -7.05 -7.57 -3.25
C GLY A 44 -8.03 -8.22 -4.24
N PRO A 45 -9.16 -8.79 -3.77
CA PRO A 45 -10.18 -9.37 -4.65
C PRO A 45 -10.77 -8.34 -5.63
N ALA A 46 -10.97 -7.10 -5.19
CA ALA A 46 -11.49 -6.03 -6.04
C ALA A 46 -10.47 -5.60 -7.09
N HIS A 47 -9.18 -5.47 -6.72
CA HIS A 47 -8.13 -5.14 -7.68
C HIS A 47 -8.01 -6.22 -8.77
N LEU A 48 -8.12 -7.49 -8.39
CA LEU A 48 -8.11 -8.62 -9.32
C LEU A 48 -9.31 -8.60 -10.28
N TYR A 49 -10.51 -8.42 -9.73
CA TYR A 49 -11.74 -8.35 -10.52
C TYR A 49 -11.69 -7.16 -11.50
N ASN A 50 -11.32 -5.97 -11.03
CA ASN A 50 -11.24 -4.79 -11.88
C ASN A 50 -10.14 -4.92 -12.94
N ALA A 51 -9.00 -5.54 -12.63
CA ALA A 51 -7.98 -5.83 -13.65
C ALA A 51 -8.50 -6.78 -14.74
N ASN A 52 -9.28 -7.80 -14.37
CA ASN A 52 -9.93 -8.68 -15.34
C ASN A 52 -11.01 -7.94 -16.16
N LEU A 53 -11.81 -7.08 -15.54
CA LEU A 53 -12.77 -6.22 -16.25
C LEU A 53 -12.07 -5.30 -17.26
N ILE A 54 -10.98 -4.65 -16.87
CA ILE A 54 -10.18 -3.79 -17.77
C ILE A 54 -9.74 -4.60 -19.00
N ASN A 55 -9.10 -5.76 -18.78
CA ASN A 55 -8.67 -6.63 -19.87
C ASN A 55 -9.82 -7.04 -20.79
N HIS A 56 -10.98 -7.37 -20.21
CA HIS A 56 -12.17 -7.75 -20.97
C HIS A 56 -12.71 -6.58 -21.81
N MET A 57 -12.86 -5.40 -21.20
CA MET A 57 -13.42 -4.20 -21.85
C MET A 57 -12.51 -3.60 -22.93
N LEU A 58 -11.19 -3.78 -22.81
CA LEU A 58 -10.26 -3.38 -23.87
C LEU A 58 -10.48 -4.16 -25.18
N LEU A 59 -11.12 -5.33 -25.10
CA LEU A 59 -11.32 -6.24 -26.23
C LEU A 59 -12.79 -6.44 -26.62
N ASN A 60 -13.74 -6.13 -25.72
CA ASN A 60 -15.17 -6.40 -25.89
C ASN A 60 -16.03 -5.25 -25.35
N PRO A 61 -17.01 -4.73 -26.12
CA PRO A 61 -17.86 -3.61 -25.70
C PRO A 61 -19.08 -4.04 -24.85
N ASP A 62 -19.27 -5.33 -24.58
CA ASP A 62 -20.50 -5.90 -24.01
C ASP A 62 -20.85 -5.36 -22.61
N PHE A 63 -19.86 -4.78 -21.92
CA PHE A 63 -19.99 -4.26 -20.55
C PHE A 63 -20.13 -2.73 -20.49
N ASP A 64 -20.15 -2.02 -21.63
CA ASP A 64 -20.22 -0.55 -21.70
C ASP A 64 -21.50 0.04 -21.08
N SER A 65 -22.58 -0.75 -20.97
CA SER A 65 -23.79 -0.31 -20.26
C SER A 65 -23.59 -0.29 -18.74
N PHE A 66 -22.62 -1.03 -18.21
CA PHE A 66 -22.39 -1.17 -16.77
C PHE A 66 -21.18 -0.37 -16.29
N PHE A 67 -20.10 -0.41 -17.06
CA PHE A 67 -18.82 0.18 -16.69
C PHE A 67 -18.35 1.17 -17.75
N ARG A 68 -17.48 2.09 -17.34
CA ARG A 68 -16.73 2.97 -18.24
C ARG A 68 -15.33 3.19 -17.68
N PHE A 69 -14.37 3.44 -18.55
CA PHE A 69 -13.06 3.92 -18.11
C PHE A 69 -13.20 5.30 -17.47
N ASN A 70 -12.42 5.53 -16.42
CA ASN A 70 -12.30 6.85 -15.84
C ASN A 70 -11.69 7.80 -16.89
N PRO A 71 -12.38 8.88 -17.28
CA PRO A 71 -11.87 9.81 -18.28
C PRO A 71 -10.67 10.62 -17.76
N GLU A 72 -10.52 10.70 -16.44
CA GLU A 72 -9.41 11.41 -15.81
C GLU A 72 -8.19 10.48 -15.62
N PRO A 73 -6.97 10.96 -15.88
CA PRO A 73 -5.74 10.23 -15.59
C PRO A 73 -5.45 10.24 -14.08
N VAL A 74 -6.28 9.54 -13.32
CA VAL A 74 -6.22 9.44 -11.86
C VAL A 74 -4.94 8.75 -11.36
N PRO A 75 -4.56 8.86 -10.08
CA PRO A 75 -3.61 7.94 -9.45
C PRO A 75 -4.18 6.50 -9.40
N ASN A 76 -3.46 5.57 -8.77
CA ASN A 76 -3.88 4.17 -8.57
C ASN A 76 -3.93 3.27 -9.83
N TRP A 77 -3.22 3.63 -10.90
CA TRP A 77 -3.13 2.80 -12.10
C TRP A 77 -2.05 1.73 -12.05
N ILE A 78 -0.91 1.97 -11.38
CA ILE A 78 0.26 1.07 -11.50
C ILE A 78 -0.05 -0.36 -11.02
N GLY A 79 -0.79 -0.50 -9.92
CA GLY A 79 -1.27 -1.80 -9.43
C GLY A 79 -2.13 -2.53 -10.46
N HIS A 80 -3.14 -1.85 -10.99
CA HIS A 80 -4.04 -2.40 -12.01
C HIS A 80 -3.31 -2.73 -13.31
N ILE A 81 -2.38 -1.90 -13.77
CA ILE A 81 -1.57 -2.17 -14.98
C ILE A 81 -0.77 -3.47 -14.80
N LEU A 82 -0.12 -3.65 -13.65
CA LEU A 82 0.64 -4.87 -13.36
C LEU A 82 -0.26 -6.10 -13.29
N LEU A 83 -1.43 -5.99 -12.62
CA LEU A 83 -2.40 -7.08 -12.57
C LEU A 83 -2.98 -7.40 -13.94
N CYS A 84 -3.35 -6.42 -14.74
CA CYS A 84 -3.82 -6.59 -16.12
C CYS A 84 -2.77 -7.34 -16.95
N PHE A 85 -1.51 -6.91 -16.87
CA PHE A 85 -0.41 -7.54 -17.56
C PHE A 85 -0.21 -9.01 -17.14
N PHE A 86 -0.18 -9.29 -15.83
CA PHE A 86 -0.02 -10.66 -15.34
C PHE A 86 -1.24 -11.54 -15.64
N ASN A 87 -2.47 -11.01 -15.50
CA ASN A 87 -3.72 -11.71 -15.81
C ASN A 87 -3.86 -12.08 -17.28
N TRP A 88 -3.10 -11.45 -18.19
CA TRP A 88 -3.15 -11.82 -19.60
C TRP A 88 -2.68 -13.28 -19.79
N PHE A 89 -1.65 -13.72 -19.08
CA PHE A 89 -1.05 -15.04 -19.30
C PHE A 89 -1.07 -15.95 -18.06
N LEU A 90 -1.60 -15.49 -16.93
CA LEU A 90 -1.72 -16.25 -15.69
C LEU A 90 -3.15 -16.16 -15.13
N PRO A 91 -3.61 -17.17 -14.38
CA PRO A 91 -4.82 -17.06 -13.57
C PRO A 91 -4.65 -15.99 -12.48
N GLY A 92 -5.76 -15.37 -12.06
CA GLY A 92 -5.81 -14.22 -11.17
C GLY A 92 -5.03 -14.42 -9.87
N TYR A 93 -5.14 -15.59 -9.24
CA TYR A 93 -4.41 -15.88 -8.00
C TYR A 93 -2.88 -15.85 -8.18
N LEU A 94 -2.35 -16.26 -9.34
CA LEU A 94 -0.91 -16.18 -9.65
C LEU A 94 -0.50 -14.76 -10.00
N ALA A 95 -1.35 -14.01 -10.71
CA ALA A 95 -1.10 -12.62 -11.04
C ALA A 95 -0.97 -11.74 -9.78
N GLU A 96 -1.91 -11.88 -8.83
CA GLU A 96 -1.79 -11.20 -7.53
C GLU A 96 -0.52 -11.66 -6.81
N LYS A 97 -0.22 -12.96 -6.79
CA LYS A 97 1.00 -13.48 -6.16
C LYS A 97 2.26 -12.83 -6.74
N LEU A 98 2.36 -12.65 -8.06
CA LEU A 98 3.48 -11.94 -8.67
C LEU A 98 3.54 -10.46 -8.24
N LEU A 99 2.40 -9.77 -8.16
CA LEU A 99 2.35 -8.40 -7.64
C LEU A 99 2.89 -8.33 -6.20
N LEU A 100 2.48 -9.27 -5.35
CA LEU A 100 2.96 -9.38 -3.98
C LEU A 100 4.46 -9.65 -3.94
N LEU A 101 5.00 -10.52 -4.81
CA LEU A 101 6.44 -10.74 -4.91
C LEU A 101 7.19 -9.46 -5.31
N VAL A 102 6.67 -8.67 -6.25
CA VAL A 102 7.24 -7.37 -6.62
C VAL A 102 7.32 -6.47 -5.39
N TYR A 103 6.27 -6.40 -4.57
CA TYR A 103 6.27 -5.60 -3.35
C TYR A 103 7.25 -6.12 -2.28
N PHE A 104 7.17 -7.40 -1.91
CA PHE A 104 7.95 -7.97 -0.81
C PHE A 104 9.45 -8.09 -1.12
N ILE A 105 9.83 -8.14 -2.40
CA ILE A 105 11.22 -8.05 -2.83
C ILE A 105 11.62 -6.58 -3.03
N GLY A 106 10.79 -5.81 -3.74
CA GLY A 106 11.08 -4.43 -4.09
C GLY A 106 11.25 -3.51 -2.89
N LEU A 107 10.44 -3.66 -1.83
CA LEU A 107 10.50 -2.80 -0.66
C LEU A 107 11.82 -2.95 0.12
N PRO A 108 12.26 -4.15 0.55
CA PRO A 108 13.54 -4.30 1.24
C PRO A 108 14.75 -3.88 0.39
N TYR A 109 14.76 -4.20 -0.91
CA TYR A 109 15.90 -3.86 -1.77
C TYR A 109 15.97 -2.37 -2.11
N SER A 110 14.84 -1.72 -2.37
CA SER A 110 14.79 -0.26 -2.59
C SER A 110 15.18 0.51 -1.33
N PHE A 111 14.68 0.08 -0.16
CA PHE A 111 15.08 0.63 1.13
C PHE A 111 16.58 0.48 1.38
N ARG A 112 17.12 -0.73 1.19
CA ARG A 112 18.55 -1.00 1.36
C ARG A 112 19.41 -0.17 0.40
N ASN A 113 18.95 0.04 -0.83
CA ASN A 113 19.61 0.92 -1.78
C ASN A 113 19.60 2.39 -1.31
N LEU A 114 18.48 2.87 -0.75
CA LEU A 114 18.40 4.21 -0.14
C LEU A 114 19.38 4.36 1.03
N ILE A 115 19.43 3.40 1.97
CA ILE A 115 20.37 3.44 3.10
C ILE A 115 21.82 3.53 2.63
N LYS A 116 22.20 2.73 1.63
CA LYS A 116 23.56 2.79 1.04
C LYS A 116 23.83 4.15 0.40
N SER A 117 22.83 4.77 -0.22
CA SER A 117 22.97 6.06 -0.90
C SER A 117 23.10 7.21 0.08
N ALA A 118 22.36 7.17 1.19
CA ALA A 118 22.37 8.19 2.24
C ALA A 118 23.64 8.12 3.14
N GLY A 119 24.66 7.37 2.75
CA GLY A 119 25.89 7.22 3.54
C GLY A 119 25.72 6.34 4.79
N GLY A 120 24.75 5.42 4.79
CA GLY A 120 24.60 4.44 5.85
C GLY A 120 25.85 3.55 5.94
N GLU A 121 26.66 3.74 6.99
CA GLU A 121 27.85 2.93 7.27
C GLU A 121 27.50 1.45 7.54
N TYR A 122 26.26 1.18 7.97
CA TYR A 122 25.84 -0.14 8.46
C TYR A 122 24.69 -0.71 7.63
N VAL A 123 25.04 -1.51 6.62
CA VAL A 123 24.07 -2.29 5.83
C VAL A 123 23.19 -3.19 6.73
N LEU A 124 23.65 -3.56 7.93
CA LEU A 124 22.89 -4.33 8.91
C LEU A 124 21.59 -3.65 9.38
N LEU A 125 21.50 -2.32 9.36
CA LEU A 125 20.27 -1.63 9.75
C LEU A 125 19.21 -1.65 8.63
N SER A 126 19.58 -2.11 7.42
CA SER A 126 18.58 -2.35 6.37
C SER A 126 17.58 -3.47 6.71
N TYR A 127 17.88 -4.32 7.70
CA TYR A 127 16.95 -5.35 8.18
C TYR A 127 15.79 -4.77 9.01
N LEU A 128 15.86 -3.51 9.44
CA LEU A 128 14.76 -2.85 10.15
C LEU A 128 13.52 -2.63 9.26
N ILE A 129 13.62 -2.83 7.95
CA ILE A 129 12.49 -2.72 7.02
C ILE A 129 11.53 -3.92 7.07
N PHE A 130 11.99 -5.10 7.50
CA PHE A 130 11.17 -6.32 7.42
C PHE A 130 9.82 -6.22 8.17
N PRO A 131 9.75 -5.67 9.41
CA PRO A 131 8.48 -5.40 10.06
C PRO A 131 7.47 -4.62 9.21
N PHE A 132 7.94 -3.72 8.35
CA PHE A 132 7.09 -2.85 7.52
C PHE A 132 6.58 -3.54 6.25
N THR A 133 7.08 -4.74 5.91
CA THR A 133 6.59 -5.51 4.75
C THR A 133 5.17 -6.03 4.98
N TYR A 134 4.90 -6.59 6.16
CA TYR A 134 3.54 -6.93 6.60
C TYR A 134 3.01 -5.80 7.47
N ASN A 135 2.31 -4.84 6.87
CA ASN A 135 1.73 -3.70 7.57
C ASN A 135 0.20 -3.66 7.39
N TYR A 136 -0.47 -2.82 8.18
CA TYR A 136 -1.93 -2.70 8.15
C TYR A 136 -2.44 -2.29 6.77
N LEU A 137 -1.86 -1.26 6.15
CA LEU A 137 -2.27 -0.74 4.83
C LEU A 137 -2.10 -1.80 3.73
N PHE A 138 -1.02 -2.59 3.81
CA PHE A 138 -0.83 -3.73 2.93
C PHE A 138 -1.94 -4.79 3.14
N SER A 139 -2.29 -5.10 4.39
CA SER A 139 -3.33 -6.09 4.71
C SER A 139 -4.74 -5.62 4.29
N MET A 140 -4.97 -4.30 4.27
CA MET A 140 -6.17 -3.70 3.65
C MET A 140 -6.20 -3.86 2.12
N GLY A 141 -5.06 -4.15 1.47
CA GLY A 141 -4.98 -4.26 0.01
C GLY A 141 -4.59 -2.96 -0.69
N PHE A 142 -3.94 -2.01 -0.01
CA PHE A 142 -3.46 -0.77 -0.63
C PHE A 142 -2.18 -1.03 -1.46
N TYR A 143 -2.31 -1.80 -2.54
CA TYR A 143 -1.20 -2.20 -3.42
C TYR A 143 -0.55 -1.01 -4.10
N ASN A 144 -1.36 -0.07 -4.59
CA ASN A 144 -0.88 1.17 -5.22
C ASN A 144 -0.05 2.05 -4.27
N PHE A 145 -0.45 2.17 -3.00
CA PHE A 145 0.37 2.81 -1.96
C PHE A 145 1.68 2.04 -1.73
N SER A 146 1.60 0.72 -1.64
CA SER A 146 2.72 -0.17 -1.37
C SER A 146 3.79 -0.16 -2.47
N LEU A 147 3.38 -0.12 -3.73
CA LEU A 147 4.27 0.05 -4.90
C LEU A 147 4.87 1.47 -4.93
N GLY A 148 4.08 2.47 -4.55
CA GLY A 148 4.54 3.86 -4.48
C GLY A 148 5.67 4.05 -3.46
N LEU A 149 5.69 3.28 -2.36
CA LEU A 149 6.81 3.26 -1.40
C LEU A 149 8.11 2.76 -2.04
N ILE A 150 8.05 1.74 -2.89
CA ILE A 150 9.20 1.23 -3.63
C ILE A 150 9.74 2.34 -4.55
N GLY A 151 8.83 2.97 -5.30
CA GLY A 151 9.15 4.12 -6.16
C GLY A 151 9.79 5.27 -5.38
N LEU A 152 9.23 5.64 -4.22
CA LEU A 152 9.77 6.65 -3.31
C LEU A 152 11.22 6.35 -2.94
N PHE A 153 11.53 5.13 -2.46
CA PHE A 153 12.89 4.79 -2.04
C PHE A 153 13.88 4.72 -3.21
N ILE A 154 13.46 4.22 -4.38
CA ILE A 154 14.28 4.22 -5.60
C ILE A 154 14.58 5.66 -6.03
N LEU A 155 13.58 6.52 -6.07
CA LEU A 155 13.72 7.92 -6.48
C LEU A 155 14.61 8.70 -5.51
N LEU A 156 14.43 8.54 -4.19
CA LEU A 156 15.30 9.20 -3.21
C LEU A 156 16.74 8.72 -3.33
N SER A 157 16.97 7.42 -3.53
CA SER A 157 18.30 6.88 -3.79
C SER A 157 18.90 7.47 -5.07
N PHE A 158 18.11 7.54 -6.15
CA PHE A 158 18.53 8.12 -7.42
C PHE A 158 18.92 9.59 -7.26
N TRP A 159 18.09 10.39 -6.58
CA TRP A 159 18.37 11.81 -6.32
C TRP A 159 19.68 11.97 -5.55
N ILE A 160 19.84 11.29 -4.41
CA ILE A 160 21.04 11.42 -3.56
C ILE A 160 22.31 11.11 -4.35
N LYS A 161 22.33 10.05 -5.16
CA LYS A 161 23.49 9.68 -5.98
C LYS A 161 23.81 10.66 -7.09
N ASN A 162 22.83 11.41 -7.58
CA ASN A 162 22.95 12.19 -8.81
C ASN A 162 22.78 13.71 -8.62
N HIS A 163 22.42 14.19 -7.43
CA HIS A 163 22.05 15.58 -7.18
C HIS A 163 23.14 16.62 -7.55
N GLU A 164 24.41 16.22 -7.59
CA GLU A 164 25.52 17.10 -8.00
C GLU A 164 25.64 17.26 -9.53
N THR A 165 25.21 16.25 -10.29
CA THR A 165 25.36 16.20 -11.76
C THR A 165 24.03 16.26 -12.51
N ILE A 166 22.90 16.27 -11.80
CA ILE A 166 21.54 16.26 -12.36
C ILE A 166 21.29 17.42 -13.33
N THR A 167 21.83 18.60 -13.02
CA THR A 167 21.66 19.82 -13.82
C THR A 167 22.43 19.80 -15.14
N SER A 168 23.38 18.88 -15.30
CA SER A 168 24.25 18.79 -16.47
C SER A 168 23.94 17.59 -17.36
N SER A 169 22.87 16.83 -17.06
CA SER A 169 22.57 15.58 -17.78
C SER A 169 21.08 15.43 -18.09
N ILE A 170 20.72 15.65 -19.35
CA ILE A 170 19.34 15.48 -19.83
C ILE A 170 18.82 14.07 -19.59
N LYS A 171 19.67 13.05 -19.75
CA LYS A 171 19.32 11.64 -19.46
C LYS A 171 18.84 11.47 -18.02
N LYS A 172 19.52 12.09 -17.05
CA LYS A 172 19.16 11.98 -15.63
C LYS A 172 17.86 12.74 -15.33
N THR A 173 17.64 13.88 -15.98
CA THR A 173 16.37 14.62 -15.91
C THR A 173 15.20 13.79 -16.46
N VAL A 174 15.36 13.15 -17.63
CA VAL A 174 14.32 12.27 -18.20
C VAL A 174 14.02 11.08 -17.28
N ILE A 175 15.05 10.45 -16.70
CA ILE A 175 14.87 9.37 -15.72
C ILE A 175 14.11 9.87 -14.48
N LEU A 176 14.42 11.08 -13.99
CA LEU A 176 13.72 11.72 -12.88
C LEU A 176 12.23 11.93 -13.22
N SER A 177 11.92 12.46 -14.41
CA SER A 177 10.55 12.63 -14.90
C SER A 177 9.78 11.30 -14.93
N ILE A 178 10.38 10.25 -15.48
CA ILE A 178 9.75 8.92 -15.56
C ILE A 178 9.42 8.41 -14.16
N PHE A 179 10.36 8.48 -13.21
CA PHE A 179 10.08 8.05 -11.84
C PHE A 179 8.95 8.85 -11.18
N LEU A 180 8.92 10.17 -11.37
CA LEU A 180 7.88 11.02 -10.78
C LEU A 180 6.50 10.71 -11.36
N ILE A 181 6.40 10.47 -12.68
CA ILE A 181 5.17 10.04 -13.35
C ILE A 181 4.71 8.68 -12.81
N LEU A 182 5.63 7.69 -12.73
CA LEU A 182 5.30 6.37 -12.21
C LEU A 182 4.83 6.42 -10.76
N ILE A 183 5.45 7.25 -9.90
CA ILE A 183 5.03 7.38 -8.50
C ILE A 183 3.66 8.07 -8.41
N TYR A 184 3.37 9.08 -9.25
CA TYR A 184 2.06 9.71 -9.31
C TYR A 184 0.96 8.70 -9.65
N PHE A 185 1.14 7.95 -10.75
CA PHE A 185 0.18 6.91 -11.15
C PHE A 185 0.12 5.73 -10.18
N SER A 186 1.13 5.54 -9.33
CA SER A 186 1.04 4.61 -8.22
C SER A 186 0.19 5.20 -7.11
N HIS A 187 0.61 6.31 -6.48
CA HIS A 187 -0.15 6.92 -5.39
C HIS A 187 0.28 8.39 -5.15
N VAL A 188 -0.70 9.31 -5.13
CA VAL A 188 -0.46 10.76 -4.99
C VAL A 188 0.31 11.14 -3.72
N LEU A 189 -0.01 10.55 -2.56
CA LEU A 189 0.75 10.79 -1.32
C LEU A 189 2.23 10.43 -1.42
N MET A 190 2.58 9.33 -2.12
CA MET A 190 3.98 8.94 -2.30
C MET A 190 4.71 9.93 -3.20
N PHE A 191 4.03 10.46 -4.22
CA PHE A 191 4.55 11.52 -5.09
C PHE A 191 4.83 12.80 -4.31
N SER A 192 3.85 13.29 -3.53
CA SER A 192 4.00 14.48 -2.69
C SER A 192 5.12 14.31 -1.65
N THR A 193 5.19 13.13 -1.03
CA THR A 193 6.24 12.77 -0.07
C THR A 193 7.62 12.78 -0.72
N ALA A 194 7.74 12.28 -1.96
CA ALA A 194 9.00 12.30 -2.71
C ALA A 194 9.46 13.73 -3.03
N LEU A 195 8.56 14.58 -3.52
CA LEU A 195 8.87 15.99 -3.79
C LEU A 195 9.32 16.72 -2.53
N LEU A 196 8.59 16.54 -1.42
CA LEU A 196 8.93 17.13 -0.13
C LEU A 196 10.32 16.66 0.36
N ALA A 197 10.58 15.36 0.31
CA ALA A 197 11.88 14.82 0.72
C ALA A 197 13.03 15.32 -0.15
N ILE A 198 12.84 15.43 -1.47
CA ILE A 198 13.83 16.00 -2.39
C ILE A 198 14.05 17.50 -2.09
N ALA A 199 12.98 18.25 -1.83
CA ALA A 199 13.05 19.67 -1.48
C ALA A 199 13.83 19.87 -0.17
N CYS A 200 13.48 19.13 0.88
CA CYS A 200 14.19 19.16 2.17
C CYS A 200 15.67 18.76 2.01
N TYR A 201 15.98 17.74 1.21
CA TYR A 201 17.36 17.33 0.94
C TYR A 201 18.15 18.43 0.21
N THR A 202 17.55 19.01 -0.84
CA THR A 202 18.16 20.09 -1.61
C THR A 202 18.44 21.30 -0.71
N PHE A 203 17.47 21.68 0.12
CA PHE A 203 17.63 22.76 1.09
C PHE A 203 18.72 22.46 2.13
N ALA A 204 18.78 21.23 2.66
CA ALA A 204 19.85 20.83 3.59
C ALA A 204 21.25 20.92 2.94
N THR A 205 21.37 20.53 1.67
CA THR A 205 22.64 20.66 0.92
C THR A 205 22.99 22.12 0.61
N PHE A 206 22.01 22.97 0.35
CA PHE A 206 22.18 24.42 0.21
C PHE A 206 22.73 25.04 1.50
N LEU A 207 22.06 24.78 2.63
CA LEU A 207 22.50 25.30 3.94
C LEU A 207 23.91 24.85 4.28
N LYS A 208 24.23 23.57 4.08
CA LYS A 208 25.57 23.06 4.33
C LYS A 208 26.63 23.80 3.51
N GLN A 209 26.46 23.90 2.19
CA GLN A 209 27.43 24.54 1.31
C GLN A 209 27.61 26.03 1.61
N TRP A 210 26.54 26.72 1.99
CA TRP A 210 26.61 28.12 2.39
C TRP A 210 27.36 28.30 3.72
N ILE A 211 27.03 27.49 4.72
CA ILE A 211 27.66 27.52 6.06
C ILE A 211 29.16 27.14 6.01
N GLU A 212 29.54 26.24 5.09
CA GLU A 212 30.93 25.82 4.84
C GLU A 212 31.77 26.88 4.09
N GLY A 213 31.22 28.08 3.83
CA GLY A 213 31.96 29.21 3.29
C GLY A 213 31.76 29.45 1.79
N GLY A 214 30.80 28.77 1.16
CA GLY A 214 30.42 29.06 -0.22
C GLY A 214 29.84 30.46 -0.38
N LYS A 215 30.24 31.19 -1.44
CA LYS A 215 29.63 32.48 -1.80
C LYS A 215 28.14 32.29 -2.05
N PHE A 216 27.29 33.02 -1.31
CA PHE A 216 25.83 32.85 -1.32
C PHE A 216 25.25 32.80 -2.74
N GLU A 217 25.57 33.77 -3.59
CA GLU A 217 25.08 33.85 -4.98
C GLU A 217 25.37 32.58 -5.78
N LYS A 218 26.60 32.07 -5.69
CA LYS A 218 26.99 30.86 -6.43
C LYS A 218 26.24 29.63 -5.92
N VAL A 219 26.16 29.47 -4.59
CA VAL A 219 25.46 28.35 -3.96
C VAL A 219 23.97 28.41 -4.30
N PHE A 220 23.34 29.58 -4.15
CA PHE A 220 21.95 29.82 -4.48
C PHE A 220 21.65 29.45 -5.94
N MET A 221 22.44 29.94 -6.90
CA MET A 221 22.24 29.63 -8.32
C MET A 221 22.38 28.14 -8.65
N ILE A 222 23.31 27.42 -7.99
CA ILE A 222 23.45 25.97 -8.16
C ILE A 222 22.19 25.23 -7.70
N HIS A 223 21.66 25.58 -6.52
CA HIS A 223 20.47 24.90 -5.98
C HIS A 223 19.17 25.35 -6.65
N LEU A 224 19.07 26.61 -7.09
CA LEU A 224 17.96 27.08 -7.92
C LEU A 224 17.87 26.26 -9.21
N LYS A 225 18.99 25.98 -9.89
CA LYS A 225 19.01 25.10 -11.06
C LYS A 225 18.50 23.69 -10.74
N LYS A 226 18.82 23.13 -9.57
CA LYS A 226 18.30 21.82 -9.14
C LYS A 226 16.80 21.85 -8.91
N VAL A 227 16.28 22.92 -8.29
CA VAL A 227 14.84 23.14 -8.10
C VAL A 227 14.14 23.28 -9.45
N LEU A 228 14.70 24.04 -10.39
CA LEU A 228 14.14 24.16 -11.74
C LEU A 228 14.10 22.81 -12.47
N VAL A 229 15.17 22.01 -12.37
CA VAL A 229 15.18 20.65 -12.95
C VAL A 229 14.11 19.77 -12.31
N LEU A 230 13.92 19.85 -10.98
CA LEU A 230 12.85 19.13 -10.30
C LEU A 230 11.47 19.57 -10.82
N LEU A 231 11.20 20.88 -10.89
CA LEU A 231 9.94 21.44 -11.36
C LEU A 231 9.62 21.04 -12.80
N VAL A 232 10.60 21.13 -13.71
CA VAL A 232 10.46 20.67 -15.10
C VAL A 232 10.19 19.17 -15.12
N SER A 233 10.92 18.40 -14.31
CA SER A 233 10.74 16.95 -14.28
C SER A 233 9.39 16.53 -13.72
N SER A 234 8.84 17.30 -12.78
CA SER A 234 7.55 17.06 -12.14
C SER A 234 6.38 17.78 -12.81
N LEU A 235 6.59 18.50 -13.92
CA LEU A 235 5.56 19.36 -14.51
C LEU A 235 4.28 18.58 -14.83
N ILE A 236 4.41 17.46 -15.56
CA ILE A 236 3.27 16.60 -15.92
C ILE A 236 2.53 16.12 -14.66
N PRO A 237 3.15 15.38 -13.72
CA PRO A 237 2.41 14.88 -12.56
C PRO A 237 1.91 15.99 -11.62
N LEU A 238 2.54 17.17 -11.57
CA LEU A 238 2.00 18.32 -10.83
C LEU A 238 0.72 18.86 -11.46
N VAL A 239 0.67 18.97 -12.79
CA VAL A 239 -0.55 19.38 -13.52
C VAL A 239 -1.66 18.34 -13.30
N LEU A 240 -1.34 17.05 -13.41
CA LEU A 240 -2.31 15.98 -13.14
C LEU A 240 -2.80 15.99 -11.69
N MET A 241 -1.91 16.21 -10.72
CA MET A 241 -2.27 16.34 -9.31
C MET A 241 -3.16 17.57 -9.06
N PHE A 242 -2.88 18.70 -9.72
CA PHE A 242 -3.70 19.89 -9.61
C PHE A 242 -5.13 19.62 -10.09
N PHE A 243 -5.30 19.05 -11.29
CA PHE A 243 -6.63 18.71 -11.81
C PHE A 243 -7.34 17.66 -10.96
N TYR A 244 -6.60 16.66 -10.45
CA TYR A 244 -7.15 15.66 -9.56
C TYR A 244 -7.84 16.26 -8.33
N PHE A 245 -7.18 17.20 -7.64
CA PHE A 245 -7.76 17.86 -6.46
C PHE A 245 -8.75 18.98 -6.83
N ALA A 246 -8.56 19.69 -7.95
CA ALA A 246 -9.49 20.72 -8.39
C ALA A 246 -10.88 20.17 -8.72
N ASN A 247 -10.93 18.95 -9.26
CA ASN A 247 -12.20 18.27 -9.60
C ASN A 247 -12.83 17.55 -8.39
N ARG A 248 -12.14 17.50 -7.24
CA ARG A 248 -12.59 16.81 -6.03
C ARG A 248 -12.35 17.70 -4.81
N PRO A 249 -13.14 18.76 -4.62
CA PRO A 249 -13.01 19.63 -3.45
C PRO A 249 -13.28 18.86 -2.15
N ASP A 250 -12.59 19.23 -1.07
CA ASP A 250 -12.76 18.62 0.24
C ASP A 250 -14.17 18.83 0.81
N SER A 251 -14.64 17.84 1.57
CA SER A 251 -15.94 17.84 2.24
C SER A 251 -16.03 18.85 3.39
N GLU A 252 -17.24 19.30 3.72
CA GLU A 252 -17.49 20.21 4.84
C GLU A 252 -17.26 19.56 6.24
N ASN A 253 -17.25 18.23 6.35
CA ASN A 253 -17.16 17.50 7.62
C ASN A 253 -15.97 16.53 7.71
N PRO A 254 -14.74 17.03 7.93
CA PRO A 254 -13.56 16.19 8.10
C PRO A 254 -13.63 15.30 9.36
N GLY A 255 -13.30 14.02 9.22
CA GLY A 255 -13.24 13.08 10.35
C GLY A 255 -11.85 13.03 10.97
N PHE A 256 -11.71 13.53 12.20
CA PHE A 256 -10.47 13.47 12.98
C PHE A 256 -10.49 12.35 14.02
N LEU A 257 -9.34 11.73 14.25
CA LEU A 257 -9.14 10.80 15.36
C LEU A 257 -8.77 11.55 16.64
N SER A 258 -9.07 10.93 17.79
CA SER A 258 -8.71 11.52 19.08
C SER A 258 -7.19 11.57 19.24
N LYS A 259 -6.68 12.64 19.86
CA LYS A 259 -5.23 12.77 20.13
C LYS A 259 -4.69 11.60 20.96
N SER A 260 -5.46 11.11 21.93
CA SER A 260 -5.10 9.96 22.76
C SER A 260 -4.93 8.69 21.93
N GLU A 261 -5.79 8.46 20.95
CA GLU A 261 -5.65 7.36 20.01
C GLU A 261 -4.39 7.49 19.17
N LEU A 262 -4.12 8.67 18.60
CA LEU A 262 -2.89 8.91 17.83
C LEU A 262 -1.62 8.69 18.66
N PHE A 263 -1.60 9.15 19.92
CA PHE A 263 -0.48 8.85 20.84
C PHE A 263 -0.34 7.35 21.10
N SER A 264 -1.45 6.63 21.25
CA SER A 264 -1.41 5.17 21.40
C SER A 264 -0.78 4.50 20.17
N TRP A 265 -1.06 5.00 18.97
CA TRP A 265 -0.49 4.47 17.73
C TRP A 265 1.03 4.67 17.67
N LEU A 266 1.55 5.76 18.24
CA LEU A 266 3.00 6.00 18.35
C LEU A 266 3.68 5.05 19.35
N ILE A 267 2.99 4.69 20.43
CA ILE A 267 3.51 3.77 21.46
C ILE A 267 3.50 2.33 20.96
N TYR A 268 2.37 1.90 20.39
CA TYR A 268 2.15 0.52 19.96
C TYR A 268 2.56 0.25 18.51
N MET A 269 2.98 1.29 17.79
CA MET A 269 3.38 1.21 16.38
C MET A 269 2.25 0.58 15.54
N ASN A 270 1.02 1.08 15.73
CA ASN A 270 -0.22 0.56 15.14
C ASN A 270 -0.17 0.32 13.62
N PRO A 271 0.55 1.11 12.80
CA PRO A 271 0.67 0.81 11.37
C PRO A 271 1.21 -0.59 11.04
N LEU A 272 1.86 -1.28 11.99
CA LEU A 272 2.35 -2.66 11.82
C LEU A 272 1.39 -3.74 12.34
N ILE A 273 0.29 -3.37 13.00
CA ILE A 273 -0.70 -4.31 13.56
C ILE A 273 -1.74 -4.58 12.48
N CYS A 274 -1.87 -5.83 12.03
CA CYS A 274 -2.67 -6.16 10.84
C CYS A 274 -4.08 -6.65 11.19
N TYR A 275 -4.20 -7.61 12.12
CA TYR A 275 -5.48 -8.26 12.43
C TYR A 275 -5.79 -8.30 13.92
N SER A 276 -4.79 -8.44 14.79
CA SER A 276 -5.00 -8.66 16.23
C SER A 276 -4.12 -7.75 17.08
N PHE A 277 -4.71 -6.66 17.57
CA PHE A 277 -4.02 -5.75 18.48
C PHE A 277 -3.52 -6.45 19.75
N GLY A 278 -4.31 -7.35 20.34
CA GLY A 278 -3.97 -8.01 21.59
C GLY A 278 -2.67 -8.83 21.53
N VAL A 279 -2.40 -9.46 20.38
CA VAL A 279 -1.26 -10.36 20.19
C VAL A 279 -0.09 -9.66 19.50
N GLU A 280 -0.34 -8.94 18.41
CA GLU A 280 0.71 -8.33 17.60
C GLU A 280 1.43 -7.20 18.33
N LYS A 281 0.72 -6.48 19.23
CA LYS A 281 1.30 -5.35 19.97
C LYS A 281 2.59 -5.70 20.72
N ILE A 282 2.74 -6.95 21.14
CA ILE A 282 3.94 -7.38 21.88
C ILE A 282 5.17 -7.26 20.97
N SER A 283 5.07 -7.76 19.74
CA SER A 283 6.18 -7.71 18.76
C SER A 283 6.45 -6.28 18.27
N THR A 284 5.41 -5.46 18.13
CA THR A 284 5.56 -4.07 17.69
C THR A 284 6.14 -3.18 18.80
N ILE A 285 5.78 -3.38 20.07
CA ILE A 285 6.41 -2.73 21.22
C ILE A 285 7.90 -3.08 21.30
N ILE A 286 8.28 -4.36 21.14
CA ILE A 286 9.69 -4.77 21.11
C ILE A 286 10.44 -4.03 20.00
N THR A 287 9.84 -3.95 18.80
CA THR A 287 10.40 -3.20 17.68
C THR A 287 10.59 -1.72 18.05
N ASN A 288 9.58 -1.08 18.64
CA ASN A 288 9.63 0.33 19.04
C ASN A 288 10.70 0.59 20.13
N ILE A 289 10.82 -0.29 21.13
CA ILE A 289 11.88 -0.22 22.16
C ILE A 289 13.27 -0.33 21.52
N VAL A 290 13.45 -1.24 20.56
CA VAL A 290 14.73 -1.37 19.84
C VAL A 290 15.04 -0.11 19.03
N LEU A 291 14.04 0.49 18.36
CA LEU A 291 14.21 1.76 17.65
C LEU A 291 14.61 2.90 18.61
N ALA A 292 13.94 3.01 19.77
CA ALA A 292 14.30 3.98 20.80
C ALA A 292 15.73 3.77 21.32
N GLY A 293 16.14 2.52 21.57
CA GLY A 293 17.50 2.16 21.96
C GLY A 293 18.54 2.54 20.90
N LEU A 294 18.23 2.33 19.61
CA LEU A 294 19.08 2.78 18.50
C LEU A 294 19.18 4.30 18.46
N ILE A 295 18.08 5.04 18.61
CA ILE A 295 18.11 6.52 18.66
C ILE A 295 19.02 6.99 19.80
N ILE A 296 18.82 6.49 21.02
CA ILE A 296 19.62 6.85 22.19
C ILE A 296 21.10 6.50 21.97
N GLY A 297 21.40 5.29 21.51
CA GLY A 297 22.77 4.85 21.23
C GLY A 297 23.47 5.71 20.18
N GLY A 298 22.77 6.03 19.09
CA GLY A 298 23.27 6.90 18.03
C GLY A 298 23.53 8.34 18.51
N LEU A 299 22.63 8.89 19.35
CA LEU A 299 22.79 10.21 19.95
C LEU A 299 23.98 10.25 20.92
N ILE A 300 24.17 9.23 21.76
CA ILE A 300 25.32 9.12 22.67
C ILE A 300 26.63 9.11 21.88
N ILE A 301 26.72 8.33 20.79
CA ILE A 301 27.92 8.29 19.94
C ILE A 301 28.15 9.65 19.28
N ARG A 302 27.09 10.31 18.80
CA ARG A 302 27.17 11.66 18.21
C ARG A 302 27.69 12.70 19.21
N VAL A 303 27.26 12.66 20.47
CA VAL A 303 27.73 13.57 21.52
C VAL A 303 29.18 13.28 21.92
N ARG A 304 29.56 12.00 22.07
CA ARG A 304 30.93 11.60 22.43
C ARG A 304 31.95 11.95 21.35
N THR A 305 31.62 11.68 20.09
CA THR A 305 32.50 12.02 18.96
C THR A 305 32.76 13.53 18.86
N ARG A 306 31.76 14.36 19.19
CA ARG A 306 31.92 15.82 19.26
C ARG A 306 32.84 16.29 20.40
N LYS A 307 32.72 15.72 21.60
CA LYS A 307 33.58 16.09 22.75
C LYS A 307 35.05 15.75 22.51
N SER A 308 35.34 14.72 21.72
CA SER A 308 36.70 14.29 21.38
C SER A 308 37.36 15.15 20.30
N SER A 309 36.58 15.85 19.47
CA SER A 309 37.09 16.77 18.46
C SER A 309 37.32 18.15 19.08
N THR A 310 38.40 18.27 19.85
CA THR A 310 38.86 19.51 20.50
C THR A 310 39.52 20.44 19.48
N CYS A 311 38.75 21.05 18.58
CA CYS A 311 39.20 22.23 17.84
C CYS A 311 38.00 22.99 17.24
N GLY A 312 37.79 24.24 17.69
CA GLY A 312 37.01 25.26 16.98
C GLY A 312 35.51 25.32 17.28
N ASN A 313 35.09 26.43 17.89
CA ASN A 313 33.71 26.90 17.91
C ASN A 313 33.09 26.88 16.51
N SER A 314 31.98 26.17 16.31
CA SER A 314 30.82 26.69 15.60
C SER A 314 29.65 25.69 15.58
N ILE A 315 28.43 26.23 15.51
CA ILE A 315 27.17 25.56 15.14
C ILE A 315 27.30 24.65 13.88
N LYS A 316 28.35 24.89 13.06
CA LYS A 316 28.76 24.14 11.85
C LYS A 316 28.86 22.61 11.99
N SER A 317 29.03 22.06 13.20
CA SER A 317 29.14 20.60 13.42
C SER A 317 27.84 19.90 13.86
N VAL A 318 26.77 20.67 14.13
CA VAL A 318 25.57 20.12 14.77
C VAL A 318 24.61 19.49 13.77
N LEU A 319 24.46 20.02 12.56
CA LEU A 319 23.53 19.50 11.55
C LEU A 319 24.27 18.72 10.46
N ARG A 320 23.89 17.45 10.27
CA ARG A 320 24.36 16.62 9.16
C ARG A 320 23.30 16.65 8.06
N ILE A 321 23.70 16.49 6.79
CA ILE A 321 22.74 16.36 5.67
C ILE A 321 21.70 15.27 5.98
N ASN A 322 22.14 14.17 6.61
CA ASN A 322 21.29 13.03 6.96
C ASN A 322 20.21 13.36 8.00
N ASP A 323 20.29 14.48 8.72
CA ASP A 323 19.21 14.92 9.62
C ASP A 323 17.96 15.38 8.85
N VAL A 324 18.03 15.50 7.52
CA VAL A 324 16.86 15.65 6.66
C VAL A 324 15.82 14.55 6.90
N TRP A 325 16.24 13.33 7.21
CA TRP A 325 15.32 12.22 7.49
C TRP A 325 14.59 12.40 8.82
N LEU A 326 15.23 13.03 9.81
CA LEU A 326 14.57 13.43 11.05
C LEU A 326 13.56 14.55 10.80
N LEU A 327 13.90 15.52 9.96
CA LEU A 327 12.96 16.57 9.53
C LEU A 327 11.75 15.96 8.81
N MET A 328 11.97 15.04 7.88
CA MET A 328 10.88 14.32 7.20
C MET A 328 10.00 13.56 8.21
N SER A 329 10.63 12.87 9.16
CA SER A 329 9.90 12.22 10.24
C SER A 329 9.07 13.20 11.06
N ALA A 330 9.63 14.35 11.44
CA ALA A 330 8.92 15.38 12.19
C ALA A 330 7.75 15.98 11.41
N ILE A 331 7.90 16.18 10.09
CA ILE A 331 6.82 16.65 9.23
C ILE A 331 5.70 15.60 9.17
N MET A 332 6.02 14.32 8.97
CA MET A 332 4.99 13.25 8.97
C MET A 332 4.27 13.15 10.33
N LEU A 333 5.00 13.33 11.43
CA LEU A 333 4.41 13.39 12.77
C LEU A 333 3.49 14.60 12.93
N LEU A 334 3.87 15.77 12.41
CA LEU A 334 3.02 16.96 12.44
C LEU A 334 1.73 16.75 11.64
N LEU A 335 1.85 16.21 10.42
CA LEU A 335 0.71 15.93 9.54
C LEU A 335 -0.25 14.91 10.16
N LEU A 336 0.26 13.92 10.91
CA LEU A 336 -0.56 12.97 11.65
C LEU A 336 -1.56 13.64 12.61
N PHE A 337 -1.22 14.79 13.19
CA PHE A 337 -2.09 15.49 14.15
C PHE A 337 -2.92 16.63 13.54
N ILE A 338 -2.63 17.04 12.30
CA ILE A 338 -3.26 18.21 11.65
C ILE A 338 -4.18 17.81 10.50
N VAL A 339 -3.85 16.75 9.76
CA VAL A 339 -4.66 16.30 8.63
C VAL A 339 -5.76 15.36 9.14
N PRO A 340 -7.02 15.48 8.65
CA PRO A 340 -8.08 14.56 9.02
C PRO A 340 -7.77 13.12 8.59
N ASP A 341 -8.30 12.14 9.33
CA ASP A 341 -8.12 10.73 9.03
C ASP A 341 -8.98 10.26 7.86
N LYS A 342 -10.17 10.85 7.72
CA LYS A 342 -11.08 10.58 6.61
C LYS A 342 -11.73 11.84 6.07
N ASN A 343 -11.91 11.87 4.76
CA ASN A 343 -12.81 12.74 4.00
C ASN A 343 -13.59 11.85 3.00
N ASP A 344 -14.49 12.44 2.21
CA ASP A 344 -15.30 11.69 1.23
C ASP A 344 -14.44 11.01 0.14
N MET A 345 -13.20 11.46 -0.05
CA MET A 345 -12.28 10.94 -1.06
C MET A 345 -11.33 9.85 -0.55
N ALA A 346 -10.97 9.86 0.73
CA ALA A 346 -9.91 9.02 1.26
C ALA A 346 -10.13 8.72 2.74
N SER A 347 -9.93 7.46 3.12
CA SER A 347 -9.94 6.98 4.50
C SER A 347 -8.54 6.56 4.94
N LEU A 348 -8.32 6.36 6.25
CA LEU A 348 -7.05 5.87 6.83
C LEU A 348 -5.85 6.78 6.54
N ILE A 349 -6.07 8.08 6.39
CA ILE A 349 -5.01 9.07 6.11
C ILE A 349 -4.02 9.13 7.27
N SER A 350 -4.48 9.10 8.52
CA SER A 350 -3.61 9.13 9.70
C SER A 350 -2.71 7.89 9.74
N MET A 351 -3.22 6.71 9.35
CA MET A 351 -2.41 5.49 9.28
C MET A 351 -1.27 5.60 8.27
N ARG A 352 -1.47 6.30 7.14
CA ARG A 352 -0.41 6.57 6.16
C ARG A 352 0.68 7.48 6.72
N PHE A 353 0.30 8.57 7.41
CA PHE A 353 1.28 9.48 8.04
C PHE A 353 2.04 8.83 9.19
N ALA A 354 1.37 8.07 10.05
CA ALA A 354 2.02 7.31 11.12
C ALA A 354 3.02 6.29 10.56
N PHE A 355 2.64 5.59 9.47
CA PHE A 355 3.53 4.65 8.79
C PHE A 355 4.78 5.34 8.21
N LEU A 356 4.60 6.47 7.51
CA LEU A 356 5.70 7.26 6.95
C LEU A 356 6.59 7.87 8.04
N PHE A 357 6.03 8.32 9.17
CA PHE A 357 6.79 8.78 10.34
C PHE A 357 7.78 7.72 10.80
N PHE A 358 7.32 6.49 11.02
CA PHE A 358 8.20 5.40 11.45
C PHE A 358 9.23 5.05 10.37
N LEU A 359 8.85 5.01 9.09
CA LEU A 359 9.80 4.74 8.01
C LEU A 359 10.93 5.79 7.93
N PHE A 360 10.61 7.08 7.95
CA PHE A 360 11.63 8.14 7.94
C PHE A 360 12.47 8.14 9.21
N THR A 361 11.88 7.80 10.37
CA THR A 361 12.65 7.54 11.61
C THR A 361 13.67 6.42 11.41
N VAL A 362 13.28 5.29 10.81
CA VAL A 362 14.19 4.16 10.56
C VAL A 362 15.27 4.54 9.54
N ILE A 363 14.95 5.33 8.50
CA ILE A 363 15.95 5.87 7.57
C ILE A 363 16.96 6.72 8.34
N TRP A 364 16.50 7.65 9.18
CA TRP A 364 17.38 8.50 9.98
C TRP A 364 18.29 7.65 10.90
N ILE A 365 17.72 6.73 11.67
CA ILE A 365 18.47 5.79 12.53
C ILE A 365 19.56 5.05 11.75
N SER A 366 19.24 4.59 10.54
CA SER A 366 20.14 3.83 9.68
C SER A 366 21.31 4.65 9.13
N THR A 367 21.18 5.98 9.12
CA THR A 367 22.26 6.91 8.73
C THR A 367 23.11 7.39 9.91
N MET A 368 22.74 7.05 11.15
CA MET A 368 23.53 7.36 12.34
C MET A 368 24.69 6.36 12.50
N LYS A 369 25.73 6.78 13.24
CA LYS A 369 26.84 5.89 13.59
C LYS A 369 26.45 5.02 14.79
N HIS A 370 26.65 3.71 14.67
CA HIS A 370 26.39 2.72 15.72
C HIS A 370 27.57 1.77 15.87
N SER A 371 27.71 1.11 17.02
CA SER A 371 28.66 -0.01 17.09
C SER A 371 28.11 -1.20 16.29
N LYS A 372 28.97 -1.88 15.50
CA LYS A 372 28.56 -3.03 14.67
C LYS A 372 27.82 -4.11 15.47
N ARG A 373 28.27 -4.38 16.70
CA ARG A 373 27.67 -5.37 17.60
C ARG A 373 26.27 -4.95 18.04
N PHE A 374 26.11 -3.69 18.45
CA PHE A 374 24.81 -3.17 18.86
C PHE A 374 23.81 -3.19 17.69
N ALA A 375 24.22 -2.70 16.52
CA ALA A 375 23.39 -2.75 15.32
C ALA A 375 22.99 -4.18 14.94
N LEU A 376 23.92 -5.15 15.01
CA LEU A 376 23.62 -6.57 14.76
C LEU A 376 22.58 -7.12 15.75
N ILE A 377 22.75 -6.88 17.05
CA ILE A 377 21.81 -7.35 18.09
C ILE A 377 20.43 -6.74 17.86
N CYS A 378 20.34 -5.43 17.64
CA CYS A 378 19.09 -4.74 17.36
C CYS A 378 18.40 -5.30 16.10
N SER A 379 19.13 -5.49 15.00
CA SER A 379 18.57 -6.09 13.78
C SER A 379 18.07 -7.51 14.02
N LEU A 380 18.80 -8.34 14.78
CA LEU A 380 18.35 -9.70 15.13
C LEU A 380 17.09 -9.68 16.01
N LEU A 381 17.02 -8.81 17.01
CA LEU A 381 15.83 -8.67 17.86
C LEU A 381 14.60 -8.26 17.05
N VAL A 382 14.76 -7.32 16.12
CA VAL A 382 13.67 -6.89 15.22
C VAL A 382 13.24 -8.02 14.28
N LEU A 383 14.18 -8.80 13.74
CA LEU A 383 13.85 -9.97 12.92
C LEU A 383 13.13 -11.05 13.71
N VAL A 384 13.52 -11.31 14.97
CA VAL A 384 12.83 -12.29 15.83
C VAL A 384 11.42 -11.81 16.15
N ALA A 385 11.25 -10.54 16.51
CA ALA A 385 9.92 -9.95 16.74
C ALA A 385 9.05 -10.01 15.48
N HIS A 386 9.63 -9.73 14.32
CA HIS A 386 8.99 -9.84 13.02
C HIS A 386 8.52 -11.26 12.71
N VAL A 387 9.41 -12.26 12.80
CA VAL A 387 9.06 -13.67 12.54
C VAL A 387 7.96 -14.14 13.49
N LYS A 388 8.05 -13.79 14.79
CA LYS A 388 7.00 -14.13 15.77
C LYS A 388 5.64 -13.54 15.36
N ARG A 389 5.62 -12.29 14.88
CA ARG A 389 4.41 -11.62 14.42
C ARG A 389 3.86 -12.26 13.14
N VAL A 390 4.71 -12.50 12.14
CA VAL A 390 4.29 -13.12 10.87
C VAL A 390 3.71 -14.51 11.09
N ARG A 391 4.28 -15.32 11.99
CA ARG A 391 3.70 -16.63 12.36
C ARG A 391 2.32 -16.53 12.99
N HIS A 392 1.97 -15.39 13.60
CA HIS A 392 0.62 -15.16 14.12
C HIS A 392 -0.39 -14.81 13.03
N LEU A 393 0.07 -14.28 11.88
CA LEU A 393 -0.81 -13.96 10.75
C LEU A 393 -1.25 -15.24 10.01
N ASP A 394 -0.46 -16.32 10.08
CA ASP A 394 -0.63 -17.54 9.30
C ASP A 394 -2.04 -18.17 9.43
N PRO A 395 -2.62 -18.36 10.63
CA PRO A 395 -3.97 -18.93 10.75
C PRO A 395 -5.07 -18.03 10.19
N VAL A 396 -4.88 -16.70 10.22
CA VAL A 396 -5.83 -15.74 9.64
C VAL A 396 -5.77 -15.80 8.13
N ILE A 397 -4.56 -15.88 7.56
CA ILE A 397 -4.32 -16.04 6.13
C ILE A 397 -4.92 -17.37 5.65
N ASP A 398 -4.67 -18.47 6.35
CA ASP A 398 -5.19 -19.80 6.00
C ASP A 398 -6.73 -19.82 6.01
N SER A 399 -7.35 -19.28 7.07
CA SER A 399 -8.81 -19.18 7.17
C SER A 399 -9.41 -18.37 6.02
N ASN A 400 -8.81 -17.23 5.68
CA ASN A 400 -9.31 -16.41 4.59
C ASN A 400 -9.01 -17.04 3.22
N ASN A 401 -7.89 -17.76 3.07
CA ASN A 401 -7.54 -18.47 1.85
C ASN A 401 -8.57 -19.58 1.55
N ALA A 402 -9.01 -20.32 2.57
CA ALA A 402 -10.06 -21.31 2.42
C ALA A 402 -11.38 -20.69 1.89
N ILE A 403 -11.75 -19.51 2.38
CA ILE A 403 -12.95 -18.80 1.91
C ILE A 403 -12.76 -18.30 0.47
N ALA A 404 -11.59 -17.77 0.13
CA ALA A 404 -11.28 -17.35 -1.24
C ALA A 404 -11.36 -18.53 -2.23
N MET A 405 -10.87 -19.70 -1.81
CA MET A 405 -11.00 -20.94 -2.58
C MET A 405 -12.46 -21.37 -2.77
N ASP A 406 -13.30 -21.25 -1.75
CA ASP A 406 -14.74 -21.52 -1.85
C ASP A 406 -15.45 -20.56 -2.83
N CYS A 407 -15.05 -19.28 -2.86
CA CYS A 407 -15.52 -18.32 -3.85
C CYS A 407 -15.07 -18.72 -5.27
N GLU A 408 -13.79 -19.03 -5.47
CA GLU A 408 -13.24 -19.49 -6.76
C GLU A 408 -13.94 -20.77 -7.26
N GLU A 409 -14.22 -21.72 -6.37
CA GLU A 409 -14.97 -22.93 -6.71
C GLU A 409 -16.40 -22.58 -7.16
N THR A 410 -17.09 -21.74 -6.39
CA THR A 410 -18.46 -21.31 -6.71
C THR A 410 -18.53 -20.59 -8.06
N ALA A 411 -17.49 -19.82 -8.39
CA ALA A 411 -17.39 -19.11 -9.67
C ALA A 411 -17.54 -20.04 -10.88
N LYS A 412 -17.11 -21.31 -10.78
CA LYS A 412 -17.19 -22.30 -11.87
C LYS A 412 -18.62 -22.59 -12.32
N PHE A 413 -19.60 -22.40 -11.44
CA PHE A 413 -21.03 -22.64 -11.72
C PHE A 413 -21.77 -21.43 -12.31
N ILE A 414 -21.10 -20.27 -12.41
CA ILE A 414 -21.63 -19.04 -13.01
C ILE A 414 -21.23 -18.98 -14.48
N LYS A 415 -22.17 -18.68 -15.38
CA LYS A 415 -21.84 -18.49 -16.80
C LYS A 415 -21.10 -17.16 -17.03
N PRO A 416 -20.15 -17.09 -17.99
CA PRO A 416 -19.56 -15.81 -18.38
C PRO A 416 -20.63 -14.78 -18.79
N ASN A 417 -20.31 -13.50 -18.66
CA ASN A 417 -21.15 -12.34 -18.98
C ASN A 417 -22.49 -12.28 -18.23
N SER A 418 -22.61 -13.00 -17.11
CA SER A 418 -23.83 -12.99 -16.28
C SER A 418 -23.83 -11.87 -15.26
N ILE A 419 -25.03 -11.42 -14.89
CA ILE A 419 -25.24 -10.43 -13.82
C ILE A 419 -25.39 -11.17 -12.47
N VAL A 420 -24.54 -10.81 -11.51
CA VAL A 420 -24.46 -11.47 -10.20
C VAL A 420 -24.70 -10.44 -9.09
N ALA A 421 -25.68 -10.71 -8.24
CA ALA A 421 -25.91 -9.94 -7.01
C ALA A 421 -25.26 -10.69 -5.85
N PRO A 422 -24.16 -10.19 -5.28
CA PRO A 422 -23.57 -10.77 -4.10
C PRO A 422 -24.31 -10.30 -2.83
N VAL A 423 -24.45 -11.20 -1.86
CA VAL A 423 -24.98 -10.91 -0.53
C VAL A 423 -23.95 -11.38 0.48
N ASN A 424 -23.33 -10.44 1.19
CA ASN A 424 -22.33 -10.75 2.21
C ASN A 424 -22.97 -10.81 3.59
N LEU A 425 -23.22 -12.02 4.09
CA LEU A 425 -23.80 -12.28 5.42
C LEU A 425 -22.72 -12.53 6.48
N ARG A 426 -21.47 -12.77 6.07
CA ARG A 426 -20.33 -12.79 6.98
C ARG A 426 -19.90 -11.34 7.23
N ASN A 427 -20.53 -10.69 8.20
CA ASN A 427 -20.18 -9.33 8.63
C ASN A 427 -18.83 -9.31 9.37
N HIS A 428 -17.74 -9.49 8.63
CA HIS A 428 -16.38 -9.36 9.13
C HIS A 428 -15.58 -8.47 8.16
N TRP A 429 -15.11 -7.33 8.67
CA TRP A 429 -14.41 -6.28 7.92
C TRP A 429 -13.30 -6.82 7.00
N SER A 430 -12.58 -7.86 7.43
CA SER A 430 -11.47 -8.43 6.63
C SER A 430 -11.87 -9.21 5.38
N ARG A 431 -13.18 -9.33 5.08
CA ARG A 431 -13.72 -10.14 3.99
C ARG A 431 -14.73 -9.38 3.12
N GLU A 432 -14.75 -8.06 3.26
CA GLU A 432 -15.77 -7.19 2.68
C GLU A 432 -15.95 -7.41 1.17
N ASN A 433 -14.83 -7.52 0.43
CA ASN A 433 -14.85 -7.63 -1.03
C ASN A 433 -14.66 -9.07 -1.56
N PHE A 434 -14.76 -10.12 -0.74
CA PHE A 434 -14.38 -11.48 -1.17
C PHE A 434 -15.28 -12.07 -2.27
N PHE A 435 -16.48 -11.52 -2.48
CA PHE A 435 -17.32 -11.89 -3.62
C PHE A 435 -16.67 -11.55 -4.96
N ASN A 436 -15.72 -10.62 -5.02
CA ASN A 436 -15.02 -10.25 -6.26
C ASN A 436 -14.07 -11.35 -6.76
N TYR A 437 -13.72 -12.34 -5.93
CA TYR A 437 -13.02 -13.55 -6.42
C TYR A 437 -13.84 -14.32 -7.47
N LEU A 438 -15.17 -14.15 -7.53
CA LEU A 438 -15.99 -14.75 -8.59
C LEU A 438 -15.59 -14.27 -9.99
N GLY A 439 -15.18 -13.01 -10.08
CA GLY A 439 -14.88 -12.32 -11.35
C GLY A 439 -13.40 -12.19 -11.65
N MET A 440 -12.50 -12.80 -10.85
CA MET A 440 -11.05 -12.63 -11.05
C MET A 440 -10.53 -13.21 -12.38
N ASP A 441 -11.16 -14.27 -12.88
CA ASP A 441 -10.77 -14.99 -14.11
C ASP A 441 -11.91 -15.11 -15.12
N LYS A 442 -13.07 -14.53 -14.82
CA LYS A 442 -14.29 -14.67 -15.62
C LYS A 442 -14.96 -13.31 -15.77
N PRO A 443 -15.31 -12.88 -17.00
CA PRO A 443 -16.03 -11.64 -17.19
C PRO A 443 -17.42 -11.80 -16.59
N LEU A 444 -17.68 -11.13 -15.47
CA LEU A 444 -18.96 -11.12 -14.76
C LEU A 444 -19.33 -9.67 -14.47
N ILE A 445 -20.63 -9.40 -14.38
CA ILE A 445 -21.13 -8.12 -13.85
C ILE A 445 -21.56 -8.37 -12.42
N ILE A 446 -20.62 -8.21 -11.49
CA ILE A 446 -20.88 -8.29 -10.05
C ILE A 446 -21.39 -6.93 -9.61
N LEU A 447 -22.61 -6.89 -9.06
CA LEU A 447 -23.30 -5.64 -8.66
C LEU A 447 -22.71 -4.99 -7.40
N GLU A 448 -21.68 -5.58 -6.81
CA GLU A 448 -20.88 -4.93 -5.78
C GLU A 448 -19.45 -4.70 -6.25
N ASN A 449 -19.05 -3.44 -6.38
CA ASN A 449 -17.70 -3.05 -6.76
C ASN A 449 -17.39 -1.65 -6.22
N TYR A 450 -16.74 -1.59 -5.06
CA TYR A 450 -16.44 -0.32 -4.41
C TYR A 450 -15.49 0.56 -5.24
N GLU A 451 -14.56 -0.03 -6.01
CA GLU A 451 -13.64 0.74 -6.85
C GLU A 451 -14.39 1.51 -7.94
N ALA A 452 -15.43 0.90 -8.52
CA ALA A 452 -16.24 1.54 -9.55
C ALA A 452 -17.12 2.69 -9.02
N THR A 453 -17.34 2.75 -7.71
CA THR A 453 -18.03 3.85 -7.02
C THR A 453 -17.06 5.01 -6.71
N MET A 454 -15.78 4.71 -6.56
CA MET A 454 -14.75 5.67 -6.18
C MET A 454 -14.12 6.31 -7.42
N ASP A 455 -14.23 7.62 -7.55
CA ASP A 455 -13.83 8.35 -8.75
C ASP A 455 -12.31 8.47 -8.99
N TYR A 456 -11.50 7.83 -8.15
CA TYR A 456 -10.03 7.81 -8.18
C TYR A 456 -9.43 6.44 -8.55
N PHE A 457 -10.25 5.55 -9.12
CA PHE A 457 -9.82 4.28 -9.72
C PHE A 457 -9.97 4.26 -11.25
N PRO A 458 -9.30 3.32 -11.94
CA PRO A 458 -9.33 3.19 -13.41
C PRO A 458 -10.70 2.97 -14.05
N LEU A 459 -11.60 2.25 -13.39
CA LEU A 459 -12.93 1.91 -13.87
C LEU A 459 -13.98 2.55 -12.98
N LEU A 460 -15.08 3.00 -13.59
CA LEU A 460 -16.23 3.58 -12.92
C LEU A 460 -17.50 2.85 -13.35
N TRP A 461 -18.54 2.92 -12.51
CA TRP A 461 -19.89 2.61 -12.97
C TRP A 461 -20.31 3.58 -14.08
N ASN A 462 -21.04 3.08 -15.07
CA ASN A 462 -21.66 3.92 -16.08
C ASN A 462 -23.05 4.37 -15.63
N TYR A 463 -23.11 5.34 -14.71
CA TYR A 463 -24.35 5.87 -14.12
C TYR A 463 -25.41 6.29 -15.16
N GLU A 464 -24.99 6.75 -16.34
CA GLU A 464 -25.90 7.17 -17.40
C GLU A 464 -26.60 5.98 -18.07
N LYS A 465 -25.86 4.91 -18.35
CA LYS A 465 -26.37 3.74 -19.11
C LYS A 465 -26.72 2.53 -18.23
N PHE A 466 -26.46 2.60 -16.92
CA PHE A 466 -26.63 1.47 -16.02
C PHE A 466 -28.08 0.96 -16.05
N PRO A 467 -28.33 -0.32 -16.33
CA PRO A 467 -29.68 -0.83 -16.54
C PRO A 467 -30.53 -0.89 -15.25
N ASP A 468 -31.85 -0.95 -15.41
CA ASP A 468 -32.76 -1.33 -14.34
C ASP A 468 -32.62 -2.83 -14.07
N ILE A 469 -31.86 -3.19 -13.04
CA ILE A 469 -31.68 -4.58 -12.65
C ILE A 469 -32.92 -5.07 -11.93
N GLN A 470 -33.48 -6.17 -12.43
CA GLN A 470 -34.70 -6.77 -11.90
C GLN A 470 -34.44 -8.18 -11.37
N ALA A 471 -35.18 -8.57 -10.33
CA ALA A 471 -35.26 -9.94 -9.87
C ALA A 471 -36.72 -10.40 -9.93
N GLY A 472 -37.05 -11.21 -10.95
CA GLY A 472 -38.41 -11.69 -11.12
C GLY A 472 -39.40 -10.58 -11.52
N GLY A 473 -38.95 -9.62 -12.33
CA GLY A 473 -39.73 -8.46 -12.78
C GLY A 473 -39.79 -7.30 -11.77
N ILE A 474 -39.21 -7.44 -10.58
CA ILE A 474 -39.16 -6.40 -9.55
C ILE A 474 -37.81 -5.70 -9.63
N SER A 475 -37.81 -4.37 -9.80
CA SER A 475 -36.60 -3.56 -9.76
C SER A 475 -35.88 -3.69 -8.41
N LEU A 476 -34.56 -3.80 -8.46
CA LEU A 476 -33.68 -3.82 -7.30
C LEU A 476 -33.18 -2.42 -6.90
N ALA A 477 -33.68 -1.36 -7.54
CA ALA A 477 -33.33 0.01 -7.16
C ALA A 477 -33.67 0.29 -5.69
N GLY A 478 -32.71 0.83 -4.94
CA GLY A 478 -32.88 1.14 -3.52
C GLY A 478 -32.90 -0.07 -2.58
N ASN A 479 -32.51 -1.26 -3.06
CA ASN A 479 -32.39 -2.44 -2.22
C ASN A 479 -31.22 -2.31 -1.22
N SER A 480 -31.46 -2.53 0.07
CA SER A 480 -30.47 -2.40 1.15
C SER A 480 -29.26 -3.34 1.01
N PHE A 481 -29.41 -4.47 0.32
CA PHE A 481 -28.33 -5.43 0.10
C PHE A 481 -27.39 -5.04 -1.05
N LEU A 482 -27.78 -4.07 -1.88
CA LEU A 482 -26.95 -3.55 -2.97
C LEU A 482 -26.57 -2.10 -2.67
N SER A 483 -25.35 -1.89 -2.22
CA SER A 483 -24.87 -0.58 -1.79
C SER A 483 -24.09 0.19 -2.85
N SER A 484 -23.45 -0.50 -3.81
CA SER A 484 -22.58 0.18 -4.79
C SER A 484 -23.13 0.32 -6.22
N ALA A 485 -23.95 -0.62 -6.72
CA ALA A 485 -24.49 -0.53 -8.08
C ALA A 485 -25.53 0.60 -8.27
N PRO A 486 -25.34 1.52 -9.25
CA PRO A 486 -26.25 2.64 -9.48
C PRO A 486 -27.42 2.25 -10.38
N ILE A 487 -28.30 1.37 -9.89
CA ILE A 487 -29.46 0.88 -10.64
C ILE A 487 -30.37 2.06 -11.03
N ASN A 488 -30.64 2.20 -12.33
CA ASN A 488 -31.45 3.28 -12.87
C ASN A 488 -32.78 2.74 -13.46
N PRO A 489 -33.92 2.97 -12.79
CA PRO A 489 -35.25 2.50 -13.25
C PRO A 489 -35.70 3.03 -14.61
N GLN A 490 -35.08 4.10 -15.12
CA GLN A 490 -35.41 4.72 -16.41
C GLN A 490 -34.73 4.01 -17.59
N ASN A 491 -33.68 3.22 -17.32
CA ASN A 491 -32.89 2.56 -18.34
C ASN A 491 -33.46 1.19 -18.73
N GLN A 492 -32.83 0.54 -19.71
CA GLN A 492 -33.23 -0.79 -20.16
C GLN A 492 -33.28 -1.78 -19.00
N LYS A 493 -34.37 -2.55 -18.92
CA LYS A 493 -34.54 -3.60 -17.92
C LYS A 493 -33.64 -4.80 -18.23
N LYS A 494 -32.91 -5.27 -17.24
CA LYS A 494 -32.15 -6.52 -17.31
C LYS A 494 -32.45 -7.38 -16.09
N GLU A 495 -32.71 -8.67 -16.33
CA GLU A 495 -32.95 -9.63 -15.25
C GLU A 495 -31.63 -10.12 -14.66
N LEU A 496 -31.60 -10.23 -13.35
CA LEU A 496 -30.50 -10.81 -12.59
C LEU A 496 -30.35 -12.31 -12.92
N ASP A 497 -29.13 -12.78 -13.14
CA ASP A 497 -28.90 -14.19 -13.50
C ASP A 497 -28.61 -15.06 -12.28
N TYR A 498 -27.81 -14.52 -11.34
CA TYR A 498 -27.36 -15.25 -10.17
C TYR A 498 -27.42 -14.40 -8.90
N ILE A 499 -27.73 -15.06 -7.79
CA ILE A 499 -27.53 -14.52 -6.44
C ILE A 499 -26.45 -15.36 -5.77
N PHE A 500 -25.34 -14.70 -5.44
CA PHE A 500 -24.25 -15.30 -4.69
C PHE A 500 -24.37 -14.89 -3.23
N VAL A 501 -24.21 -15.82 -2.29
CA VAL A 501 -24.27 -15.54 -0.86
C VAL A 501 -22.97 -16.01 -0.23
N LEU A 502 -22.28 -15.09 0.45
CA LEU A 502 -21.13 -15.38 1.30
C LEU A 502 -21.58 -15.46 2.76
N GLY A 503 -21.48 -16.66 3.35
CA GLY A 503 -22.02 -16.98 4.66
C GLY A 503 -23.35 -17.74 4.61
N ASP A 504 -23.97 -17.87 5.77
CA ASP A 504 -25.24 -18.58 5.94
C ASP A 504 -26.36 -17.62 6.32
N TRP A 505 -27.56 -17.93 5.84
CA TRP A 505 -28.77 -17.19 6.17
C TRP A 505 -29.17 -17.40 7.63
N ASP A 506 -29.46 -16.30 8.31
CA ASP A 506 -30.10 -16.30 9.62
C ASP A 506 -31.61 -16.23 9.48
N ARG A 507 -32.28 -17.35 9.74
CA ARG A 507 -33.74 -17.45 9.67
C ARG A 507 -34.46 -16.70 10.80
N SER A 508 -33.75 -16.19 11.80
CA SER A 508 -34.35 -15.32 12.82
C SER A 508 -34.42 -13.86 12.39
N ASN A 509 -33.67 -13.48 11.34
CA ASN A 509 -33.66 -12.12 10.82
C ASN A 509 -34.79 -11.91 9.80
N THR A 510 -35.75 -11.04 10.14
CA THR A 510 -36.94 -10.75 9.32
C THR A 510 -36.63 -10.21 7.92
N GLU A 511 -35.55 -9.43 7.76
CA GLU A 511 -35.14 -8.88 6.47
C GLU A 511 -34.57 -9.98 5.57
N GLN A 512 -33.70 -10.84 6.14
CA GLN A 512 -33.15 -12.00 5.44
C GLN A 512 -34.23 -13.01 5.06
N LEU A 513 -35.24 -13.23 5.91
CA LEU A 513 -36.40 -14.08 5.60
C LEU A 513 -37.19 -13.58 4.39
N LYS A 514 -37.43 -12.27 4.27
CA LYS A 514 -38.10 -11.68 3.09
C LYS A 514 -37.28 -11.90 1.83
N THR A 515 -35.97 -11.71 1.90
CA THR A 515 -35.06 -11.97 0.78
C THR A 515 -35.08 -13.45 0.38
N LEU A 516 -35.05 -14.37 1.36
CA LEU A 516 -35.17 -15.80 1.10
C LEU A 516 -36.48 -16.18 0.43
N GLN A 517 -37.61 -15.55 0.79
CA GLN A 517 -38.89 -15.77 0.13
C GLN A 517 -38.81 -15.36 -1.35
N LEU A 518 -38.27 -14.19 -1.65
CA LEU A 518 -38.06 -13.73 -3.03
C LEU A 518 -37.15 -14.67 -3.83
N ILE A 519 -36.03 -15.10 -3.23
CA ILE A 519 -35.12 -16.09 -3.82
C ILE A 519 -35.87 -17.39 -4.12
N SER A 520 -36.67 -17.89 -3.18
CA SER A 520 -37.38 -19.17 -3.35
C SER A 520 -38.39 -19.15 -4.51
N LEU A 521 -39.00 -17.99 -4.78
CA LEU A 521 -39.97 -17.82 -5.87
C LEU A 521 -39.26 -17.79 -7.23
N HIS A 522 -38.19 -17.02 -7.38
CA HIS A 522 -37.61 -16.70 -8.69
C HIS A 522 -36.28 -17.39 -8.99
N PHE A 523 -35.63 -18.03 -8.01
CA PHE A 523 -34.31 -18.64 -8.17
C PHE A 523 -34.28 -20.08 -7.64
N THR A 524 -33.34 -20.87 -8.16
CA THR A 524 -33.06 -22.25 -7.73
C THR A 524 -31.64 -22.35 -7.21
N LEU A 525 -31.47 -23.02 -6.07
CA LEU A 525 -30.14 -23.38 -5.56
C LEU A 525 -29.44 -24.31 -6.56
N ILE A 526 -28.22 -23.97 -6.96
CA ILE A 526 -27.43 -24.79 -7.90
C ILE A 526 -26.08 -25.23 -7.35
N HIS A 527 -25.56 -24.55 -6.34
CA HIS A 527 -24.31 -24.92 -5.68
C HIS A 527 -24.32 -24.41 -4.23
N LYS A 528 -23.73 -25.20 -3.33
CA LYS A 528 -23.46 -24.82 -1.94
C LYS A 528 -22.17 -25.52 -1.50
N ASN A 529 -21.25 -24.76 -0.90
CA ASN A 529 -20.08 -25.28 -0.20
C ASN A 529 -20.05 -24.72 1.23
N THR A 530 -18.90 -24.81 1.90
CA THR A 530 -18.75 -24.46 3.32
C THR A 530 -19.09 -23.00 3.60
N ASN A 531 -18.66 -22.08 2.73
CA ASN A 531 -18.80 -20.65 2.95
C ASN A 531 -19.71 -19.94 1.95
N CYS A 532 -20.07 -20.58 0.84
CA CYS A 532 -20.78 -19.93 -0.26
C CYS A 532 -22.05 -20.70 -0.64
N THR A 533 -23.08 -19.96 -1.03
CA THR A 533 -24.30 -20.51 -1.63
C THR A 533 -24.62 -19.75 -2.92
N LEU A 534 -24.98 -20.48 -3.98
CA LEU A 534 -25.26 -19.89 -5.29
C LEU A 534 -26.66 -20.29 -5.78
N TYR A 535 -27.46 -19.28 -6.10
CA TYR A 535 -28.77 -19.41 -6.70
C TYR A 535 -28.74 -18.91 -8.14
N ARG A 536 -29.42 -19.62 -9.03
CA ARG A 536 -29.61 -19.26 -10.44
C ARG A 536 -31.07 -18.92 -10.71
N ARG A 537 -31.32 -17.89 -11.51
CA ARG A 537 -32.68 -17.50 -11.91
C ARG A 537 -33.40 -18.66 -12.61
N LYS A 538 -34.67 -18.87 -12.24
CA LYS A 538 -35.59 -19.79 -12.92
C LYS A 538 -35.92 -19.20 -14.29
N ILE A 539 -35.72 -19.98 -15.34
CA ILE A 539 -36.20 -19.62 -16.67
C ILE A 539 -37.72 -19.91 -16.66
N PRO A 540 -38.58 -18.96 -17.07
CA PRO A 540 -40.01 -19.26 -17.21
C PRO A 540 -40.17 -20.46 -18.14
N ARG A 541 -40.94 -21.48 -17.74
CA ARG A 541 -41.36 -22.53 -18.66
C ARG A 541 -42.17 -21.83 -19.76
N LYS A 542 -41.66 -21.90 -21.00
CA LYS A 542 -42.38 -21.39 -22.18
C LYS A 542 -43.69 -22.13 -22.37
#